data_AF-A0A328FB96-F1
#
_entry.id   AF-A0A328FB96-F1
#
_cell.length_a   1.000
_cell.length_b   1.000
_cell.length_c   1.000
_cell.angle_alpha   90.00
_cell.angle_beta   90.00
_cell.angle_gamma   90.00
#
_symmetry.space_group_name_H-M   'P 1'
#
loop_
_entity.id
_entity.type
_entity.pdbx_description
1 polymer ?
#
loop_
_entity_poly.entity_id
_entity_poly.type
_entity_poly.pdbx_seq_one_letter_code
_entity_poly.pdbx_strand_id
1 'polypeptide(L)'
;MNKSDRFFQMLNKCPRIKYLWDKETRKLDVESFEKDIKGMSSGEIHLAKFFAGVWFNNNRYGFDLIAAMQVLDANNKRIISDWIEQPFFP
;
A
#
# COMPACT_ATOMS: atom_id res chain seq x y z
N MET A 1 8.73 -16.67 7.68
CA MET A 1 8.11 -16.02 6.50
C MET A 1 9.03 -14.89 6.06
N ASN A 2 9.34 -14.76 4.75
CA ASN A 2 10.19 -13.67 4.27
C ASN A 2 9.39 -12.34 4.22
N LYS A 3 10.08 -11.20 4.09
CA LYS A 3 9.44 -9.87 4.15
C LYS A 3 8.51 -9.60 2.96
N SER A 4 8.84 -10.12 1.77
CA SER A 4 7.97 -10.02 0.59
C SER A 4 6.66 -10.78 0.77
N ASP A 5 6.69 -11.98 1.37
CA ASP A 5 5.46 -12.74 1.68
C ASP A 5 4.60 -12.00 2.71
N ARG A 6 5.22 -11.37 3.72
CA ARG A 6 4.53 -10.53 4.71
C ARG A 6 3.82 -9.35 4.02
N PHE A 7 4.45 -8.74 3.01
CA PHE A 7 3.84 -7.68 2.22
C PHE A 7 2.62 -8.16 1.46
N PHE A 8 2.73 -9.28 0.72
CA PHE A 8 1.60 -9.78 -0.04
C PHE A 8 0.44 -10.24 0.86
N GLN A 9 0.73 -10.76 2.07
CA GLN A 9 -0.32 -11.03 3.06
C GLN A 9 -1.02 -9.75 3.54
N MET A 10 -0.26 -8.68 3.78
CA MET A 10 -0.81 -7.37 4.12
C MET A 10 -1.64 -6.79 2.97
N LEU A 11 -1.12 -6.84 1.73
CA LEU A 11 -1.75 -6.32 0.52
C LEU A 11 -3.03 -7.09 0.16
N ASN A 12 -3.11 -8.39 0.46
CA ASN A 12 -4.32 -9.19 0.24
C ASN A 12 -5.53 -8.68 1.03
N LYS A 13 -5.33 -7.90 2.10
CA LYS A 13 -6.41 -7.22 2.84
C LYS A 13 -6.99 -6.03 2.07
N CYS A 14 -6.33 -5.55 1.01
CA CYS A 14 -6.72 -4.43 0.17
C CYS A 14 -6.94 -4.87 -1.29
N PRO A 15 -7.99 -5.66 -1.59
CA PRO A 15 -8.15 -6.31 -2.90
C PRO A 15 -8.22 -5.33 -4.08
N ARG A 16 -8.69 -4.10 -3.84
CA ARG A 16 -8.88 -3.09 -4.89
C ARG A 16 -7.58 -2.50 -5.45
N ILE A 17 -6.48 -2.52 -4.71
CA ILE A 17 -5.18 -2.02 -5.18
C ILE A 17 -4.15 -3.13 -5.41
N LYS A 18 -4.50 -4.37 -5.03
CA LYS A 18 -3.60 -5.52 -5.08
C LYS A 18 -3.01 -5.74 -6.47
N TYR A 19 -3.80 -5.51 -7.52
CA TYR A 19 -3.41 -5.75 -8.91
C TYR A 19 -2.17 -4.95 -9.36
N LEU A 20 -1.82 -3.88 -8.66
CA LEU A 20 -0.64 -3.07 -8.93
C LEU A 20 0.68 -3.76 -8.56
N TRP A 21 0.65 -4.80 -7.72
CA TRP A 21 1.84 -5.57 -7.34
C TRP A 21 1.74 -7.00 -7.84
N ASP A 22 2.73 -7.38 -8.64
CA ASP A 22 2.90 -8.74 -9.11
C ASP A 22 3.67 -9.58 -8.08
N LYS A 23 3.04 -10.66 -7.63
CA LYS A 23 3.61 -11.59 -6.64
C LYS A 23 4.68 -12.51 -7.22
N GLU A 24 4.55 -12.89 -8.48
CA GLU A 24 5.47 -13.81 -9.16
C GLU A 24 6.76 -13.07 -9.52
N THR A 25 6.62 -11.90 -10.16
CA THR A 25 7.77 -11.10 -10.57
C THR A 25 8.32 -10.21 -9.46
N ARG A 26 7.59 -10.09 -8.33
CA ARG A 26 7.92 -9.25 -7.17
C ARG A 26 8.23 -7.82 -7.59
N LYS A 27 7.29 -7.21 -8.30
CA LYS A 27 7.41 -5.85 -8.80
C LYS A 27 6.12 -5.08 -8.59
N LEU A 28 6.25 -3.78 -8.35
CA LEU A 28 5.18 -2.83 -8.59
C LEU A 28 5.13 -2.56 -10.10
N ASP A 29 3.95 -2.65 -10.70
CA ASP A 29 3.70 -2.12 -12.03
C ASP A 29 3.58 -0.58 -11.93
N VAL A 30 4.72 0.10 -12.11
CA VAL A 30 4.81 1.56 -11.96
C VAL A 30 3.96 2.29 -13.01
N GLU A 31 3.85 1.75 -14.22
CA GLU A 31 3.07 2.36 -15.30
C GLU A 31 1.58 2.33 -14.95
N SER A 32 1.07 1.15 -14.57
CA SER A 32 -0.32 1.00 -14.13
C SER A 32 -0.59 1.81 -12.86
N PHE A 33 0.36 1.86 -11.92
CA PHE A 33 0.22 2.66 -10.71
C PHE A 33 0.04 4.16 -11.03
N GLU A 34 0.92 4.73 -11.85
CA GLU A 34 0.89 6.16 -12.16
C GLU A 34 -0.29 6.56 -13.06
N LYS A 35 -0.75 5.63 -13.89
CA LYS A 35 -1.96 5.78 -14.71
C LYS A 35 -3.24 5.73 -13.87
N ASP A 36 -3.38 4.71 -13.02
CA ASP A 36 -4.64 4.40 -12.36
C ASP A 36 -4.88 5.23 -11.10
N ILE A 37 -3.82 5.69 -10.43
CA ILE A 37 -3.93 6.46 -9.18
C ILE A 37 -4.79 7.72 -9.34
N LYS A 38 -4.92 8.26 -10.55
CA LYS A 38 -5.77 9.43 -10.86
C LYS A 38 -7.27 9.10 -10.88
N GLY A 39 -7.64 7.86 -11.16
CA GLY A 39 -9.04 7.39 -11.21
C GLY A 39 -9.50 6.70 -9.93
N MET A 40 -8.59 6.45 -8.99
CA MET A 40 -8.89 5.82 -7.71
C MET A 40 -9.67 6.75 -6.77
N SER A 41 -10.45 6.15 -5.87
CA SER A 41 -11.03 6.86 -4.74
C SER A 41 -9.94 7.41 -3.81
N SER A 42 -10.26 8.44 -3.02
CA SER A 42 -9.31 9.02 -2.07
C SER A 42 -8.70 7.98 -1.12
N GLY A 43 -9.49 7.04 -0.60
CA GLY A 43 -8.99 5.96 0.26
C GLY A 43 -8.03 5.00 -0.45
N GLU A 44 -8.34 4.62 -1.70
CA GLU A 44 -7.44 3.80 -2.54
C GLU A 44 -6.14 4.53 -2.82
N ILE A 45 -6.16 5.84 -3.08
CA ILE A 45 -4.95 6.66 -3.26
C ILE A 45 -4.08 6.61 -2.00
N HIS A 46 -4.67 6.79 -0.81
CA HIS A 46 -3.91 6.73 0.44
C HIS A 46 -3.28 5.35 0.67
N LEU A 47 -4.01 4.27 0.41
CA LEU A 47 -3.49 2.91 0.53
C LEU A 47 -2.40 2.63 -0.51
N ALA A 48 -2.62 2.99 -1.77
CA ALA A 48 -1.65 2.78 -2.85
C ALA A 48 -0.32 3.47 -2.53
N LYS A 49 -0.37 4.73 -2.06
CA LYS A 49 0.82 5.49 -1.61
C LYS A 49 1.51 4.83 -0.42
N PHE A 50 0.73 4.39 0.58
CA PHE A 50 1.27 3.67 1.74
C PHE A 50 2.02 2.40 1.31
N PHE A 51 1.36 1.52 0.56
CA PHE A 51 1.97 0.26 0.10
C PHE A 51 3.18 0.51 -0.81
N ALA A 52 3.16 1.54 -1.66
CA ALA A 52 4.33 1.90 -2.46
C ALA A 52 5.48 2.39 -1.58
N GLY A 53 5.20 3.15 -0.52
CA GLY A 53 6.22 3.59 0.41
C GLY A 53 6.84 2.44 1.21
N VAL A 54 6.02 1.48 1.65
CA VAL A 54 6.49 0.22 2.26
C VAL A 54 7.33 -0.59 1.27
N TRP A 55 6.93 -0.64 0.00
CA TRP A 55 7.62 -1.41 -1.03
C TRP A 55 8.99 -0.84 -1.38
N PHE A 56 9.09 0.48 -1.56
CA PHE A 56 10.34 1.14 -1.96
C PHE A 56 11.21 1.60 -0.78
N ASN A 57 10.72 1.45 0.46
CA ASN A 57 11.35 2.00 1.66
C ASN A 57 11.69 3.50 1.52
N ASN A 58 10.76 4.27 0.96
CA ASN A 58 10.87 5.72 0.81
C ASN A 58 9.47 6.34 0.66
N ASN A 59 9.35 7.66 0.64
CA ASN A 59 8.05 8.33 0.48
C ASN A 59 7.86 8.95 -0.91
N ARG A 60 8.30 8.29 -1.98
CA ARG A 60 8.30 8.89 -3.34
C ARG A 60 6.93 9.32 -3.87
N TYR A 61 5.85 8.72 -3.39
CA TYR A 61 4.48 9.06 -3.79
C TYR A 61 3.71 9.91 -2.76
N GLY A 62 4.39 10.39 -1.72
CA GLY A 62 3.84 11.34 -0.75
C GLY A 62 2.65 10.77 0.03
N PHE A 63 2.84 9.62 0.68
CA PHE A 63 1.94 9.14 1.71
C PHE A 63 1.96 10.11 2.91
N ASP A 64 0.77 10.47 3.38
CA ASP A 64 0.54 11.29 4.57
C ASP A 64 -0.39 10.50 5.50
N LEU A 65 0.12 10.18 6.69
CA LEU A 65 -0.59 9.39 7.69
C LEU A 65 -1.82 10.13 8.23
N ILE A 66 -1.70 11.44 8.51
CA ILE A 66 -2.79 12.22 9.11
C ILE A 66 -3.95 12.31 8.12
N ALA A 67 -3.65 12.63 6.85
CA ALA A 67 -4.66 12.66 5.81
C ALA A 67 -5.31 11.27 5.60
N ALA A 68 -4.52 10.20 5.59
CA ALA A 68 -5.03 8.84 5.45
C ALA A 68 -5.98 8.46 6.61
N MET A 69 -5.67 8.84 7.85
CA MET A 69 -6.53 8.54 9.00
C MET A 69 -7.86 9.31 8.99
N GLN A 70 -7.97 10.43 8.26
CA GLN A 70 -9.24 11.13 8.09
C GLN A 70 -10.16 10.42 7.07
N VAL A 71 -9.58 9.78 6.06
CA VAL A 71 -10.34 9.22 4.91
C VAL A 71 -10.65 7.72 5.08
N LEU A 72 -9.70 6.95 5.63
CA LEU A 72 -9.80 5.49 5.65
C LEU A 72 -10.84 4.98 6.66
N ASP A 73 -11.51 3.88 6.30
CA ASP A 73 -12.36 3.11 7.20
C ASP A 73 -11.53 2.37 8.28
N ALA A 74 -12.22 1.81 9.28
CA ALA A 74 -11.58 1.13 10.41
C ALA A 74 -10.69 -0.06 9.99
N ASN A 75 -11.06 -0.80 8.95
CA ASN A 75 -10.29 -1.96 8.50
C ASN A 75 -8.97 -1.50 7.86
N ASN A 76 -9.04 -0.49 7.00
CA ASN A 76 -7.87 0.08 6.34
C ASN A 76 -6.93 0.80 7.32
N LYS A 77 -7.49 1.49 8.32
CA LYS A 77 -6.70 2.06 9.43
C LYS A 77 -5.91 0.99 10.17
N ARG A 78 -6.57 -0.13 10.50
CA ARG A 78 -5.93 -1.24 11.21
C ARG A 78 -4.74 -1.81 10.45
N ILE A 79 -4.81 -1.90 9.12
CA ILE A 79 -3.68 -2.37 8.31
C ILE A 79 -2.44 -1.50 8.52
N ILE A 80 -2.62 -0.18 8.52
CA ILE A 80 -1.52 0.78 8.70
C ILE A 80 -1.02 0.73 10.15
N SER A 81 -1.92 0.66 11.15
CA SER A 81 -1.55 0.53 12.56
C SER A 81 -0.76 -0.76 12.84
N ASP A 82 -1.22 -1.91 12.35
CA ASP A 82 -0.52 -3.20 12.49
C ASP A 82 0.90 -3.13 11.87
N TRP A 83 1.08 -2.37 10.78
CA TRP A 83 2.40 -2.14 10.19
C TRP A 83 3.26 -1.19 11.03
N ILE A 84 2.70 -0.10 11.56
CA ILE A 84 3.43 0.86 12.41
C ILE A 84 3.99 0.18 13.67
N GLU A 85 3.23 -0.73 14.27
CA GLU A 85 3.66 -1.48 15.46
C GLU A 85 4.87 -2.37 15.19
N GLN A 86 4.99 -2.89 13.96
CA GLN A 86 6.05 -3.82 13.57
C GLN A 86 6.50 -3.57 12.12
N PRO A 87 7.19 -2.45 11.85
CA PRO A 87 7.49 -2.02 10.49
C PRO A 87 8.37 -3.02 9.77
N PHE A 88 8.12 -3.18 8.48
CA PHE A 88 8.91 -4.02 7.60
C PHE A 88 8.91 -3.46 6.18
N PHE A 89 9.93 -3.84 5.41
CA PHE A 89 10.15 -3.44 4.03
C PHE A 89 10.58 -4.69 3.24
N PRO A 90 9.86 -5.06 2.16
CA PRO A 90 10.10 -6.27 1.35
C PRO A 90 11.47 -6.45 0.74
#